data_AF-A0A914QLP2-F1
#
_entry.id   AF-A0A914QLP2-F1
#
_cell.length_a   1.000
_cell.length_b   1.000
_cell.length_c   1.000
_cell.angle_alpha   90.00
_cell.angle_beta   90.00
_cell.angle_gamma   90.00
#
_symmetry.space_group_name_H-M   'P 1'
#
loop_
_entity.id
_entity.type
_entity.pdbx_description
1 polymer ?
#
loop_
_entity_poly.entity_id
_entity_poly.type
_entity_poly.pdbx_seq_one_letter_code
_entity_poly.pdbx_strand_id
1 'polypeptide(L)' 'MPIPSRARVYADVNSAKPREYWDYEQHVIEWGNIEDYSLVRKLGRGKYSEVFEGVRNNDEKIVVKILKVSG' A
#
# COMPACT_ATOMS: atom_id res chain seq x y z
N MET A 1 13.86 26.50 -20.18
CA MET A 1 12.75 25.59 -19.79
C MET A 1 13.21 24.16 -20.02
N PRO A 2 12.99 23.22 -19.09
CA PRO A 2 13.31 21.82 -19.33
C PRO A 2 12.45 21.27 -20.48
N ILE A 3 13.04 20.43 -21.33
CA ILE A 3 12.32 19.78 -22.44
C ILE A 3 11.41 18.70 -21.85
N PRO A 4 10.11 18.65 -22.21
CA PRO A 4 9.21 17.60 -21.76
C PRO A 4 9.69 16.20 -22.19
N SER A 5 9.49 15.21 -21.33
CA SER A 5 9.75 13.79 -21.61
C SER A 5 8.47 12.99 -21.53
N ARG A 6 8.35 11.96 -22.38
CA ARG A 6 7.22 11.02 -22.39
C ARG A 6 7.75 9.60 -22.30
N ALA A 7 7.09 8.76 -21.51
CA ALA A 7 7.43 7.34 -21.44
C ALA A 7 7.34 6.70 -22.83
N ARG A 8 8.35 5.91 -23.23
CA ARG A 8 8.37 5.23 -24.53
C ARG A 8 7.33 4.11 -24.64
N VAL A 9 6.93 3.56 -23.51
CA VAL A 9 5.93 2.50 -23.38
C VAL A 9 4.96 2.89 -22.26
N TYR A 10 3.71 2.45 -22.37
CA TYR A 10 2.65 2.68 -21.39
C TYR A 10 2.34 4.16 -21.09
N ALA A 11 2.62 5.07 -22.03
CA ALA A 11 2.46 6.51 -21.81
C ALA A 11 1.02 6.91 -21.42
N ASP A 12 0.02 6.21 -21.95
CA ASP A 12 -1.40 6.58 -21.83
C ASP A 12 -2.25 5.53 -21.09
N VAL A 13 -1.61 4.58 -20.38
CA VAL A 13 -2.34 3.45 -19.77
C VAL A 13 -3.40 3.91 -18.79
N ASN A 14 -3.15 4.96 -18.01
CA ASN A 14 -4.12 5.48 -17.07
C ASN A 14 -5.26 6.24 -17.77
N SER A 15 -4.98 6.91 -18.89
CA SER A 15 -5.99 7.63 -19.68
C SER A 15 -6.99 6.68 -20.35
N ALA A 16 -6.59 5.46 -20.66
CA ALA A 16 -7.48 4.41 -21.19
C ALA A 16 -8.28 3.67 -20.09
N LYS A 17 -8.05 3.97 -18.81
CA LYS A 17 -8.76 3.34 -17.68
C LYS A 17 -9.85 4.28 -17.13
N PRO A 18 -10.88 3.72 -16.47
CA PRO A 18 -11.84 4.51 -15.70
C PRO A 18 -11.13 5.40 -14.68
N ARG A 19 -11.76 6.51 -14.29
CA ARG A 19 -11.17 7.49 -13.37
C ARG A 19 -10.79 6.87 -12.03
N GLU A 20 -11.61 5.95 -11.53
CA GLU A 20 -11.46 5.28 -10.23
C GLU A 20 -10.19 4.43 -10.15
N TYR A 21 -9.61 4.05 -11.29
CA TYR A 21 -8.38 3.26 -11.34
C TYR A 21 -7.15 4.05 -10.84
N TRP A 22 -7.09 5.36 -11.13
CA TRP A 22 -5.92 6.18 -10.85
C TRP A 22 -6.20 7.34 -9.89
N ASP A 23 -7.46 7.76 -9.74
CA ASP A 23 -7.87 8.82 -8.81
C ASP A 23 -8.01 8.25 -7.38
N TYR A 24 -6.88 7.90 -6.77
CA TYR A 24 -6.82 7.33 -5.44
C TYR A 24 -7.26 8.30 -4.34
N GLU A 25 -7.33 9.61 -4.61
CA GLU A 25 -7.81 10.62 -3.64
C GLU A 25 -9.32 10.48 -3.39
N GLN A 26 -10.06 9.96 -4.36
CA GLN A 26 -11.49 9.67 -4.25
C GLN A 26 -11.78 8.22 -3.82
N HIS A 27 -10.74 7.42 -3.58
CA HIS A 27 -10.92 6.02 -3.19
C HIS A 27 -11.39 5.91 -1.74
N VAL A 28 -12.49 5.19 -1.52
CA VAL A 28 -13.01 4.89 -0.19
C VAL A 28 -12.40 3.57 0.28
N ILE A 29 -11.60 3.63 1.35
CA ILE A 29 -10.97 2.45 1.94
C ILE A 29 -11.97 1.74 2.86
N GLU A 30 -12.25 0.48 2.58
CA GLU A 30 -12.93 -0.42 3.50
C GLU A 30 -11.92 -1.00 4.50
N TRP A 31 -11.95 -0.50 5.73
CA TRP A 31 -11.05 -0.96 6.78
C TRP A 31 -11.57 -2.26 7.40
N GLY A 32 -10.70 -3.28 7.47
CA GLY A 32 -10.97 -4.51 8.22
C GLY A 32 -10.77 -4.35 9.72
N ASN A 33 -11.04 -5.42 10.48
CA ASN A 33 -10.82 -5.46 11.91
C ASN A 33 -9.36 -5.80 12.25
N ILE A 34 -8.69 -4.95 13.03
CA ILE A 34 -7.29 -5.18 13.40
C ILE A 34 -7.14 -6.32 14.42
N GLU A 35 -8.18 -6.61 15.20
CA GLU A 35 -8.18 -7.67 16.21
C GLU A 35 -8.11 -9.08 15.60
N ASP A 36 -8.32 -9.21 14.29
CA ASP A 36 -8.16 -10.48 13.55
C ASP A 36 -6.68 -10.86 13.36
N TYR A 37 -5.75 -10.00 13.80
CA TYR A 37 -4.32 -10.11 13.54
C TYR A 37 -3.50 -9.98 14.84
N SER A 38 -2.50 -10.85 14.99
CA SER A 38 -1.54 -10.80 16.09
C SER A 38 -0.11 -10.64 15.57
N LEU A 39 0.68 -9.75 16.20
CA LEU A 39 2.09 -9.57 15.86
C LEU A 39 2.94 -10.61 16.60
N VAL A 40 3.86 -11.25 15.88
CA VAL A 40 4.78 -12.26 16.45
C VAL A 40 6.14 -11.64 16.72
N ARG A 41 6.78 -11.07 15.69
CA ARG A 41 8.09 -10.42 15.81
C ARG A 41 8.32 -9.38 14.73
N LYS A 42 9.19 -8.41 15.03
CA LYS A 42 9.61 -7.40 14.06
C LYS A 42 10.53 -8.00 13.00
N LEU A 43 10.25 -7.70 11.74
CA LEU A 43 11.06 -8.09 10.58
C LEU A 43 11.96 -6.96 10.10
N GLY A 44 11.51 -5.71 10.18
CA GLY A 44 12.31 -4.58 9.71
C GLY A 44 11.67 -3.22 9.92
N ARG A 45 12.42 -2.18 9.55
CA ARG A 45 12.00 -0.78 9.62
C ARG A 45 12.39 -0.07 8.33
N GLY A 46 11.42 0.61 7.72
CA GLY A 46 11.65 1.51 6.59
C GLY A 46 11.50 2.97 6.98
N LYS A 47 11.72 3.87 6.02
CA LYS A 47 11.48 5.32 6.20
C LYS A 47 10.04 5.58 6.66
N TYR A 48 9.06 5.00 5.95
CA TYR A 48 7.63 5.26 6.14
C TYR A 48 6.87 4.13 6.87
N SER A 49 7.54 3.05 7.31
CA SER A 49 6.84 1.90 7.90
C SER A 49 7.67 1.08 8.88
N GLU A 50 6.98 0.24 9.65
CA GLU A 50 7.54 -0.88 10.41
C GLU A 50 6.88 -2.18 9.94
N VAL A 51 7.65 -3.26 9.89
CA VAL A 51 7.20 -4.53 9.31
C VAL A 51 7.38 -5.64 10.33
N PHE A 52 6.35 -6.48 10.47
CA PHE A 52 6.25 -7.56 11.44
C PHE A 52 5.82 -8.86 10.77
N GLU A 53 6.28 -9.99 11.29
CA GLU A 53 5.64 -11.28 11.11
C GLU A 53 4.40 -11.29 12.01
N GLY A 54 3.29 -11.78 11.49
CA GLY A 54 2.05 -11.90 12.24
C GLY A 54 1.29 -13.17 11.90
N VAL A 55 0.19 -13.38 12.61
CA VAL A 55 -0.75 -14.47 12.38
C VAL A 55 -2.14 -13.88 12.21
N ARG A 56 -2.87 -14.33 11.20
CA ARG A 56 -4.31 -14.11 11.01
C ARG A 56 -5.04 -15.43 11.27
N ASN A 57 -6.29 -15.37 11.75
CA ASN A 57 -7.29 -16.44 11.85
C ASN A 57 -6.86 -17.82 11.28
N ASN A 58 -6.95 -18.89 12.09
CA ASN A 58 -6.51 -20.26 11.75
C ASN A 58 -5.00 -20.41 11.53
N ASP A 59 -4.18 -19.72 12.33
CA ASP A 59 -2.72 -19.82 12.33
C ASP A 59 -2.05 -19.49 10.96
N GLU A 60 -2.72 -18.71 10.11
CA GLU A 60 -2.16 -18.27 8.84
C GLU A 60 -1.04 -17.25 9.08
N LYS A 61 0.19 -17.59 8.72
CA LYS A 61 1.33 -16.67 8.79
C LYS A 61 1.22 -15.58 7.74
N ILE A 62 1.37 -14.33 8.18
CA ILE A 62 1.29 -13.14 7.34
C ILE A 62 2.42 -12.15 7.66
N VAL A 63 2.50 -11.09 6.86
CA VAL A 63 3.35 -9.93 7.14
C VAL A 63 2.48 -8.70 7.35
N VAL A 64 2.65 -8.02 8.49
CA VAL A 64 1.95 -6.77 8.81
C VAL A 64 2.89 -5.60 8.57
N LYS A 65 2.52 -4.68 7.68
CA LYS A 65 3.23 -3.43 7.41
C LYS A 65 2.46 -2.26 8.03
N ILE A 66 2.93 -1.77 9.17
CA ILE A 66 2.37 -0.61 9.84
C ILE A 66 2.95 0.65 9.18
N LEU A 67 2.08 1.49 8.63
CA LEU A 67 2.46 2.78 8.06
C LEU A 67 2.63 3.81 9.18
N LYS A 68 3.73 4.57 9.15
CA LYS A 68 3.95 5.65 10.12
C LYS A 68 3.08 6.84 9.75
N VAL A 69 2.57 7.53 10.77
CA VAL A 69 1.98 8.85 10.58
C VAL A 69 3.10 9.81 10.18
N SER A 70 3.03 10.36 8.96
CA SER A 70 3.83 11.52 8.59
C SER A 70 3.14 12.75 9.17
N GLY A 71 3.68 13.29 10.26
CA GLY A 71 3.41 14.67 10.67
C GLY A 71 4.12 15.67 9.77
#